data_AF-A0A8H7QQA4-F1
#
_entry.id   AF-A0A8H7QQA4-F1
#
_cell.length_a   1.000
_cell.length_b   1.000
_cell.length_c   1.000
_cell.angle_alpha   90.00
_cell.angle_beta   90.00
_cell.angle_gamma   90.00
#
_symmetry.space_group_name_H-M   'P 1'
#
loop_
_entity.id
_entity.type
_entity.pdbx_description
1 polymer ?
#
loop_
_entity_poly.entity_id
_entity_poly.type
_entity_poly.pdbx_seq_one_letter_code
_entity_poly.pdbx_strand_id
1 'polypeptide(L)'
;MLLSLIEVLIVIVPLLLSVAFMTIAERKAMGSMQRRLGPNRVENKTICWKIHKFIVPKRKKWMGQSGIYKITCLLNNKFYYYGSSKDLGTRLKYHYYVTPKDSNKFGLFLKTVGWDYFSVTIVELCDSKDLAERETWYLQKYRPLLNTLFEVGEWPGVKFHSESTKTLISKTLTGKTHSEETKLKMSQSHQGEKNIFFNKSLPKATLDAAALVNSNLVWVYNAETKTLLKESPISNALKLFVKESVLPAHSNKALFLFAPVISLITSLLSWGVVPFGAGLTLSDLSLGILYLLAVSSLGVYGVIFAGWAANSKYAFLGGLRSTAQMVSYEVVLGLIIITVVLLVGSLNVTEIIQAQISVWY
;
A
#
# COMPACT_ATOMS: atom_id res chain seq x y z
N MET A 1 37.50 -28.89 33.05
CA MET A 1 37.19 -27.44 33.08
C MET A 1 37.90 -26.65 31.98
N LEU A 2 39.23 -26.74 31.84
CA LEU A 2 39.95 -26.01 30.76
C LEU A 2 39.71 -26.61 29.36
N LEU A 3 39.73 -27.94 29.22
CA LEU A 3 39.45 -28.64 27.95
C LEU A 3 38.01 -28.41 27.47
N SER A 4 37.04 -28.46 28.37
CA SER A 4 35.64 -28.14 28.10
C SER A 4 35.44 -26.68 27.66
N LEU A 5 36.24 -25.75 28.17
CA LEU A 5 36.19 -24.34 27.75
C LEU A 5 36.67 -24.16 26.30
N ILE A 6 37.70 -24.93 25.91
CA ILE A 6 38.29 -24.90 24.57
C ILE A 6 37.32 -25.50 23.53
N GLU A 7 36.66 -26.61 23.84
CA GLU A 7 35.65 -27.21 22.97
C GLU A 7 34.47 -26.25 22.72
N VAL A 8 34.01 -25.55 23.77
CA VAL A 8 32.95 -24.55 23.65
C VAL A 8 33.40 -23.38 22.78
N LEU A 9 34.63 -22.89 22.93
CA LEU A 9 35.15 -21.80 22.09
C LEU A 9 35.23 -22.21 20.61
N ILE A 10 35.61 -23.46 20.34
CA ILE A 10 35.67 -24.04 19.00
C ILE A 10 34.29 -24.11 18.33
N VAL A 11 33.21 -24.27 19.09
CA VAL A 11 31.84 -24.29 18.55
C VAL A 11 31.27 -22.87 18.42
N ILE A 12 31.49 -22.01 19.44
CA ILE A 12 30.89 -20.67 19.50
C ILE A 12 31.50 -19.74 18.44
N VAL A 13 32.82 -19.75 18.26
CA VAL A 13 33.50 -18.80 17.36
C VAL A 13 33.05 -18.98 15.89
N PRO A 14 33.04 -20.19 15.31
CA PRO A 14 32.56 -20.40 13.94
C PRO A 14 31.05 -20.12 13.80
N LEU A 15 30.27 -20.41 14.83
CA LEU A 15 28.83 -20.13 14.84
C LEU A 15 28.55 -18.63 14.78
N LEU A 16 29.22 -17.83 15.62
CA LEU A 16 29.12 -16.37 15.61
C LEU A 16 29.61 -15.77 14.28
N LEU A 17 30.70 -16.31 13.72
CA LEU A 17 31.18 -15.91 12.40
C LEU A 17 30.14 -16.21 11.31
N SER A 18 29.52 -17.39 11.32
CA SER A 18 28.48 -17.78 10.36
C SER A 18 27.28 -16.83 10.40
N VAL A 19 26.79 -16.49 11.60
CA VAL A 19 25.70 -15.52 11.78
C VAL A 19 26.10 -14.13 11.29
N ALA A 20 27.34 -13.68 11.57
CA ALA A 20 27.86 -12.41 11.08
C ALA A 20 27.96 -12.37 9.54
N PHE A 21 28.40 -13.47 8.90
CA PHE A 21 28.44 -13.58 7.45
C PHE A 21 27.04 -13.61 6.83
N MET A 22 26.10 -14.32 7.45
CA MET A 22 24.70 -14.41 7.01
C MET A 22 24.03 -13.03 7.01
N THR A 23 24.21 -12.25 8.08
CA THR A 23 23.66 -10.89 8.19
C THR A 23 24.24 -9.90 7.17
N ILE A 24 25.53 -10.03 6.83
CA ILE A 24 26.15 -9.26 5.74
C ILE A 24 25.56 -9.67 4.38
N ALA A 25 25.41 -10.98 4.15
CA ALA A 25 24.81 -11.50 2.92
C ALA A 25 23.38 -10.99 2.71
N GLU A 26 22.57 -10.96 3.77
CA GLU A 26 21.22 -10.38 3.76
C GLU A 26 21.21 -8.90 3.41
N ARG A 27 22.07 -8.08 4.04
CA ARG A 27 22.15 -6.65 3.71
C ARG A 27 22.54 -6.42 2.25
N LYS A 28 23.46 -7.24 1.71
CA LYS A 28 23.87 -7.16 0.32
C LYS A 28 22.76 -7.61 -0.63
N ALA A 29 22.03 -8.66 -0.28
CA ALA A 29 20.86 -9.13 -1.03
C ALA A 29 19.75 -8.06 -1.05
N MET A 30 19.40 -7.48 0.10
CA MET A 30 18.42 -6.38 0.20
C MET A 30 18.83 -5.16 -0.62
N GLY A 31 20.11 -4.76 -0.54
CA GLY A 31 20.64 -3.65 -1.34
C GLY A 31 20.62 -3.94 -2.85
N SER A 32 20.82 -5.19 -3.28
CA SER A 32 20.67 -5.59 -4.68
C SER A 32 19.21 -5.59 -5.15
N MET A 33 18.28 -5.94 -4.26
CA MET A 33 16.84 -6.03 -4.56
C MET A 33 16.17 -4.65 -4.60
N GLN A 34 16.62 -3.71 -3.76
CA GLN A 34 16.17 -2.31 -3.76
C GLN A 34 16.50 -1.57 -5.06
N ARG A 35 17.47 -2.05 -5.85
CA ARG A 35 17.77 -1.50 -7.18
C ARG A 35 16.76 -1.92 -8.25
N ARG A 36 15.82 -2.81 -7.94
CA ARG A 36 14.70 -3.13 -8.85
C ARG A 36 13.53 -2.22 -8.51
N LEU A 37 13.01 -1.47 -9.50
CA LEU A 37 11.74 -0.77 -9.34
C LEU A 37 10.66 -1.78 -8.91
N GLY A 38 10.17 -1.63 -7.68
CA GLY A 38 8.97 -2.31 -7.20
C GLY A 38 7.73 -1.63 -7.79
N PRO A 39 6.60 -2.34 -7.92
CA PRO A 39 5.36 -1.73 -8.36
C PRO A 39 4.89 -0.74 -7.28
N ASN A 40 5.01 0.55 -7.55
CA ASN A 40 4.66 1.64 -6.62
C ASN A 40 3.15 1.97 -6.62
N ARG A 41 2.31 1.01 -7.02
CA ARG A 41 0.86 1.06 -6.98
C ARG A 41 0.32 -0.36 -6.85
N VAL A 42 -0.72 -0.53 -6.04
CA VAL A 42 -1.62 -1.68 -6.13
C VAL A 42 -2.38 -1.53 -7.44
N GLU A 43 -1.76 -1.96 -8.54
CA GLU A 43 -2.43 -2.03 -9.84
C GLU A 43 -3.36 -3.23 -9.82
N ASN A 44 -4.66 -2.95 -9.84
CA ASN A 44 -5.63 -3.85 -10.43
C ASN A 44 -5.32 -3.91 -11.93
N LYS A 45 -4.40 -4.79 -12.33
CA LYS A 45 -4.04 -5.04 -13.74
C LYS A 45 -4.03 -6.53 -14.00
N THR A 46 -5.14 -7.02 -14.53
CA THR A 46 -5.06 -8.02 -15.57
C THR A 46 -5.19 -7.25 -16.89
N ILE A 47 -4.30 -7.56 -17.84
CA ILE A 47 -4.29 -7.05 -19.23
C ILE A 47 -3.70 -5.63 -19.39
N CYS A 48 -2.38 -5.52 -19.34
CA CYS A 48 -1.69 -4.38 -19.98
C CYS A 48 -0.22 -4.75 -20.28
N TRP A 49 0.00 -5.89 -20.96
CA TRP A 49 1.32 -6.23 -21.51
C TRP A 49 1.15 -7.04 -22.81
N LYS A 50 0.50 -6.44 -23.79
CA LYS A 50 0.62 -6.70 -25.23
C LYS A 50 -0.49 -5.91 -25.90
N ILE A 51 -0.15 -4.75 -26.47
CA ILE A 51 -0.71 -4.07 -27.66
C ILE A 51 -0.15 -2.64 -27.58
N HIS A 52 1.15 -2.49 -27.90
CA HIS A 52 1.72 -1.17 -28.24
C HIS A 52 1.88 -1.13 -29.76
N LYS A 53 0.78 -0.81 -30.45
CA LYS A 53 0.76 -0.46 -31.87
C LYS A 53 -0.63 0.08 -32.11
N PHE A 54 -0.79 1.38 -32.34
CA PHE A 54 -1.62 1.92 -33.42
C PHE A 54 -1.85 3.45 -33.40
N ILE A 55 -1.68 4.15 -32.27
CA ILE A 55 -2.08 5.58 -32.21
C ILE A 55 -0.93 6.56 -32.56
N VAL A 56 0.28 6.32 -32.07
CA VAL A 56 1.40 7.29 -32.16
C VAL A 56 2.02 7.46 -33.57
N PRO A 57 2.09 6.45 -34.47
CA PRO A 57 2.81 6.60 -35.75
C PRO A 57 2.15 7.53 -36.78
N LYS A 58 0.83 7.74 -36.73
CA LYS A 58 0.10 8.57 -37.73
C LYS A 58 0.03 10.07 -37.40
N ARG A 59 0.60 10.52 -36.27
CA ARG A 59 0.50 11.92 -35.81
C ARG A 59 1.11 12.95 -36.77
N LYS A 60 2.22 12.59 -37.46
CA LYS A 60 2.91 13.50 -38.39
C LYS A 60 2.01 13.90 -39.57
N LYS A 61 1.04 13.05 -39.94
CA LYS A 61 0.08 13.30 -41.02
C LYS A 61 -0.85 14.48 -40.72
N TRP A 62 -1.14 14.73 -39.45
CA TRP A 62 -2.17 15.68 -39.00
C TRP A 62 -1.58 16.94 -38.35
N MET A 63 -0.27 17.14 -38.47
CA MET A 63 0.38 18.36 -37.99
C MET A 63 -0.02 19.54 -38.88
N GLY A 64 -0.43 20.64 -38.24
CA GLY A 64 -0.84 21.88 -38.92
C GLY A 64 -2.22 21.84 -39.58
N GLN A 65 -2.98 20.74 -39.42
CA GLN A 65 -4.36 20.65 -39.89
C GLN A 65 -5.32 20.99 -38.74
N SER A 66 -6.32 21.81 -39.06
CA SER A 66 -7.40 22.16 -38.13
C SER A 66 -8.60 21.24 -38.35
N GLY A 67 -9.28 20.89 -37.26
CA GLY A 67 -10.44 20.01 -37.34
C GLY A 67 -10.95 19.54 -35.99
N ILE A 68 -11.92 18.63 -36.08
CA ILE A 68 -12.62 18.02 -34.95
C ILE A 68 -12.25 16.55 -34.87
N TYR A 69 -11.93 16.11 -33.66
CA TYR A 69 -11.61 14.72 -33.37
C TYR A 69 -12.55 14.17 -32.31
N LYS A 70 -12.76 12.85 -32.39
CA LYS A 70 -13.53 12.04 -31.46
C LYS A 70 -12.60 11.02 -30.81
N ILE A 71 -12.68 10.91 -29.49
CA ILE A 71 -12.03 9.84 -28.72
C ILE A 71 -13.12 8.94 -28.18
N THR A 72 -13.12 7.66 -28.57
CA THR A 72 -14.15 6.70 -28.17
C THR A 72 -13.54 5.64 -27.26
N CYS A 73 -14.21 5.33 -26.15
CA CYS A 73 -13.85 4.21 -25.30
C CYS A 73 -14.31 2.90 -25.95
N LEU A 74 -13.37 1.98 -26.18
CA LEU A 74 -13.62 0.68 -26.81
C LEU A 74 -14.42 -0.28 -25.92
N LEU A 75 -14.39 -0.09 -24.59
CA LEU A 75 -15.15 -0.90 -23.64
C LEU A 75 -16.66 -0.64 -23.76
N ASN A 76 -17.05 0.57 -24.15
CA ASN A 76 -18.44 0.95 -24.32
C ASN A 76 -18.53 2.13 -25.29
N ASN A 77 -19.06 1.87 -26.48
CA ASN A 77 -19.20 2.85 -27.56
C ASN A 77 -20.08 4.07 -27.21
N LYS A 78 -20.77 4.07 -26.07
CA LYS A 78 -21.51 5.25 -25.55
C LYS A 78 -20.61 6.27 -24.84
N PHE A 79 -19.39 5.88 -24.44
CA PHE A 79 -18.43 6.80 -23.83
C PHE A 79 -17.50 7.36 -24.89
N TYR A 80 -17.80 8.55 -25.38
CA TYR A 80 -16.94 9.27 -26.31
C TYR A 80 -16.79 10.74 -25.91
N TYR A 81 -15.70 11.34 -26.38
CA TYR A 81 -15.30 12.73 -26.20
C TYR A 81 -15.15 13.40 -27.56
N TYR A 82 -15.63 14.63 -27.70
CA TYR A 82 -15.37 15.48 -28.85
C TYR A 82 -14.45 16.63 -28.46
N GLY A 83 -13.50 16.97 -29.34
CA GLY A 83 -12.67 18.15 -29.17
C GLY A 83 -12.28 18.77 -30.50
N SER A 84 -12.04 20.07 -30.49
CA SER A 84 -11.45 20.79 -31.63
C SER A 84 -9.97 21.12 -31.39
N SER A 85 -9.24 21.41 -32.48
CA SER A 85 -7.92 22.03 -32.42
C SER A 85 -7.58 22.76 -33.70
N LYS A 86 -6.82 23.86 -33.58
CA LYS A 86 -6.16 24.52 -34.72
C LYS A 86 -5.03 23.67 -35.31
N ASP A 87 -4.40 22.84 -34.47
CA ASP A 87 -3.42 21.84 -34.88
C ASP A 87 -3.72 20.51 -34.18
N LEU A 88 -4.31 19.59 -34.93
CA LEU A 88 -4.70 18.27 -34.44
C LEU A 88 -3.50 17.46 -33.97
N GLY A 89 -2.38 17.49 -34.70
CA GLY A 89 -1.16 16.76 -34.35
C GLY A 89 -0.60 17.18 -33.00
N THR A 90 -0.49 18.50 -32.77
CA THR A 90 0.01 19.04 -31.50
C THR A 90 -0.95 18.78 -30.34
N ARG A 91 -2.27 18.85 -30.57
CA ARG A 91 -3.28 18.55 -29.54
C ARG A 91 -3.26 17.09 -29.10
N LEU A 92 -3.15 16.16 -30.03
CA LEU A 92 -3.06 14.73 -29.73
C LEU A 92 -1.75 14.39 -28.99
N LYS A 93 -0.64 15.04 -29.37
CA LYS A 93 0.62 14.96 -28.62
C LYS A 93 0.43 15.45 -27.18
N TYR A 94 -0.28 16.55 -26.99
CA TYR A 94 -0.53 17.14 -25.68
C TYR A 94 -1.39 16.24 -24.78
N HIS A 95 -2.36 15.50 -25.33
CA HIS A 95 -3.11 14.50 -24.55
C HIS A 95 -2.27 13.27 -24.19
N TYR A 96 -1.37 12.84 -25.09
CA TYR A 96 -0.56 11.64 -24.88
C TYR A 96 0.57 11.85 -23.87
N TYR A 97 1.28 12.98 -23.97
CA TYR A 97 2.45 13.30 -23.14
C TYR A 97 2.10 14.17 -21.92
N VAL A 98 1.01 13.85 -21.23
CA VAL A 98 0.61 14.55 -20.00
C VAL A 98 1.45 14.10 -18.81
N THR A 99 1.96 15.05 -18.05
CA THR A 99 2.55 14.89 -16.72
C THR A 99 1.53 15.22 -15.63
N PRO A 100 1.67 14.69 -14.40
CA PRO A 100 0.73 14.96 -13.31
C PRO A 100 0.63 16.43 -12.88
N LYS A 101 1.59 17.27 -13.29
CA LYS A 101 1.61 18.71 -13.01
C LYS A 101 0.84 19.52 -14.05
N ASP A 102 0.45 18.92 -15.16
CA ASP A 102 -0.23 19.63 -16.24
C ASP A 102 -1.71 19.82 -15.92
N SER A 103 -2.26 20.96 -16.35
CA SER A 103 -3.67 21.33 -16.14
C SER A 103 -4.66 20.52 -16.97
N ASN A 104 -4.18 19.69 -17.90
CA ASN A 104 -5.00 18.87 -18.79
C ASN A 104 -5.59 17.65 -18.05
N LYS A 105 -6.69 17.88 -17.33
CA LYS A 105 -7.41 16.84 -16.58
C LYS A 105 -7.87 15.68 -17.47
N PHE A 106 -8.28 15.96 -18.70
CA PHE A 106 -8.75 14.93 -19.63
C PHE A 106 -7.60 14.05 -20.15
N GLY A 107 -6.46 14.63 -20.54
CA GLY A 107 -5.28 13.84 -20.88
C GLY A 107 -4.74 13.03 -19.69
N LEU A 108 -4.83 13.57 -18.47
CA LEU A 108 -4.50 12.84 -17.25
C LEU A 108 -5.45 11.67 -16.99
N PHE A 109 -6.75 11.85 -17.27
CA PHE A 109 -7.75 10.78 -17.22
C PHE A 109 -7.42 9.66 -18.22
N LEU A 110 -7.15 10.00 -19.50
CA LEU A 110 -6.77 9.02 -20.52
C LEU A 110 -5.50 8.25 -20.14
N LYS A 111 -4.51 8.93 -19.56
CA LYS A 111 -3.28 8.31 -19.04
C LYS A 111 -3.55 7.38 -17.85
N THR A 112 -4.49 7.75 -16.99
CA THR A 112 -4.83 6.99 -15.78
C THR A 112 -5.60 5.71 -16.12
N VAL A 113 -6.54 5.79 -17.07
CA VAL A 113 -7.33 4.64 -17.53
C VAL A 113 -6.51 3.75 -18.48
N GLY A 114 -5.62 4.35 -19.26
CA GLY A 114 -4.76 3.66 -20.24
C GLY A 114 -5.25 3.86 -21.67
N TRP A 115 -4.33 4.18 -22.58
CA TRP A 115 -4.62 4.47 -23.98
C TRP A 115 -5.16 3.27 -24.78
N ASP A 116 -4.94 2.06 -24.28
CA ASP A 116 -5.37 0.82 -24.93
C ASP A 116 -6.89 0.70 -25.06
N TYR A 117 -7.63 1.39 -24.18
CA TYR A 117 -9.08 1.39 -24.16
C TYR A 117 -9.71 2.49 -25.02
N PHE A 118 -8.92 3.31 -25.70
CA PHE A 118 -9.44 4.46 -26.45
C PHE A 118 -9.01 4.42 -27.92
N SER A 119 -9.95 4.72 -28.82
CA SER A 119 -9.68 4.96 -30.24
C SER A 119 -9.86 6.44 -30.57
N VAL A 120 -8.94 6.98 -31.37
CA VAL A 120 -8.99 8.36 -31.85
C VAL A 120 -9.39 8.37 -33.31
N THR A 121 -10.46 9.09 -33.65
CA THR A 121 -10.97 9.26 -35.01
C THR A 121 -11.07 10.75 -35.32
N ILE A 122 -10.50 11.19 -36.44
CA ILE A 122 -10.73 12.54 -36.95
C ILE A 122 -12.06 12.52 -37.67
N VAL A 123 -12.99 13.34 -37.19
CA VAL A 123 -14.37 13.35 -37.66
C VAL A 123 -14.50 14.29 -38.85
N GLU A 124 -13.86 15.46 -38.77
CA GLU A 124 -14.00 16.51 -39.76
C GLU A 124 -12.74 17.39 -39.76
N LEU A 125 -12.28 17.79 -40.94
CA LEU A 125 -11.28 18.85 -41.09
C LEU A 125 -12.05 20.12 -41.44
N CYS A 126 -11.79 21.20 -40.70
CA CYS A 126 -12.50 22.46 -40.86
C CYS A 126 -11.54 23.62 -40.65
N ASP A 127 -11.83 24.75 -41.27
CA ASP A 127 -11.00 25.95 -41.14
C ASP A 127 -10.99 26.48 -39.71
N SER A 128 -9.88 27.13 -39.35
CA SER A 128 -9.63 27.57 -37.98
C SER A 128 -10.66 28.58 -37.43
N LYS A 129 -11.43 29.23 -38.30
CA LYS A 129 -12.48 30.20 -37.96
C LYS A 129 -13.76 29.51 -37.49
N ASP A 130 -14.07 28.35 -38.04
CA ASP A 130 -15.36 27.66 -37.85
C ASP A 130 -15.30 26.58 -36.76
N LEU A 131 -14.11 26.30 -36.21
CA LEU A 131 -13.87 25.26 -35.21
C LEU A 131 -14.82 25.32 -34.01
N ALA A 132 -15.08 26.52 -33.48
CA ALA A 132 -15.87 26.70 -32.26
C ALA A 132 -17.36 26.42 -32.48
N GLU A 133 -17.90 26.90 -33.60
CA GLU A 133 -19.30 26.65 -33.98
C GLU A 133 -19.51 25.17 -34.28
N ARG A 134 -18.59 24.56 -35.03
CA ARG A 134 -18.66 23.13 -35.37
C ARG A 134 -18.52 22.24 -34.14
N GLU A 135 -17.61 22.55 -33.21
CA GLU A 135 -17.47 21.80 -31.95
C GLU A 135 -18.77 21.86 -31.13
N THR A 136 -19.35 23.05 -31.00
CA THR A 136 -20.62 23.25 -30.29
C THR A 136 -21.74 22.44 -30.92
N TRP A 137 -21.83 22.39 -32.25
CA TRP A 137 -22.80 21.57 -32.97
C TRP A 137 -22.65 20.07 -32.64
N TYR A 138 -21.43 19.52 -32.62
CA TYR A 138 -21.21 18.11 -32.26
C TYR A 138 -21.56 17.82 -30.78
N LEU A 139 -21.25 18.75 -29.87
CA LEU A 139 -21.57 18.62 -28.46
C LEU A 139 -23.09 18.64 -28.22
N GLN A 140 -23.81 19.57 -28.85
CA GLN A 140 -25.27 19.66 -28.73
C GLN A 140 -25.98 18.47 -29.38
N LYS A 141 -25.52 18.01 -30.56
CA LYS A 141 -26.12 16.90 -31.30
C LYS A 141 -25.94 15.55 -30.63
N TYR A 142 -24.75 15.26 -30.12
CA TYR A 142 -24.40 13.92 -29.63
C TYR A 142 -24.28 13.80 -28.11
N ARG A 143 -24.28 14.92 -27.36
CA ARG A 143 -24.17 15.00 -25.89
C ARG A 143 -23.20 13.96 -25.29
N PRO A 144 -21.91 14.00 -25.68
CA PRO A 144 -20.90 13.05 -25.22
C PRO A 144 -20.75 13.01 -23.70
N LEU A 145 -20.73 11.81 -23.11
CA LEU A 145 -20.59 11.61 -21.67
C LEU A 145 -19.22 12.06 -21.10
N LEU A 146 -18.17 12.06 -21.91
CA LEU A 146 -16.83 12.43 -21.46
C LEU A 146 -16.57 13.95 -21.52
N ASN A 147 -17.43 14.72 -22.19
CA ASN A 147 -17.36 16.18 -22.15
C ASN A 147 -18.21 16.69 -20.99
N THR A 148 -17.61 17.48 -20.11
CA THR A 148 -18.33 18.11 -19.00
C THR A 148 -19.09 19.36 -19.42
N LEU A 149 -18.74 19.94 -20.57
CA LEU A 149 -19.31 21.17 -21.11
C LEU A 149 -19.89 20.90 -22.51
N PHE A 150 -21.08 21.44 -22.77
CA PHE A 150 -21.79 21.28 -24.06
C PHE A 150 -21.73 22.53 -24.94
N GLU A 151 -21.14 23.62 -24.43
CA GLU A 151 -20.85 24.86 -25.15
C GLU A 151 -19.42 25.31 -24.84
N VAL A 152 -18.75 25.88 -25.85
CA VAL A 152 -17.35 26.32 -25.72
C VAL A 152 -17.31 27.62 -24.91
N GLY A 153 -16.83 27.56 -23.66
CA GLY A 153 -16.43 28.74 -22.88
C GLY A 153 -17.19 29.04 -21.58
N GLU A 154 -18.23 28.27 -21.21
CA GLU A 154 -18.96 28.53 -19.97
C GLU A 154 -18.49 27.62 -18.82
N TRP A 155 -18.05 28.23 -17.71
CA TRP A 155 -17.85 27.53 -16.44
C TRP A 155 -19.17 27.54 -15.65
N PRO A 156 -19.57 26.43 -15.00
CA PRO A 156 -20.76 26.43 -14.17
C PRO A 156 -20.58 27.42 -13.01
N GLY A 157 -21.45 28.44 -12.94
CA GLY A 157 -21.54 29.36 -11.80
C GLY A 157 -20.75 30.66 -11.88
N VAL A 158 -20.06 30.96 -13.00
CA VAL A 158 -19.36 32.25 -13.17
C VAL A 158 -19.81 32.92 -14.47
N LYS A 159 -20.61 33.99 -14.36
CA LYS A 159 -20.90 34.88 -15.49
C LYS A 159 -19.63 35.65 -15.85
N PHE A 160 -19.04 35.38 -17.01
CA PHE A 160 -17.87 36.12 -17.46
C PHE A 160 -18.25 37.54 -17.92
N HIS A 161 -17.53 38.55 -17.43
CA HIS A 161 -17.72 39.94 -17.81
C HIS A 161 -17.22 40.23 -19.23
N SER A 162 -17.80 41.24 -19.89
CA SER A 162 -17.37 41.71 -21.23
C SER A 162 -15.88 42.14 -21.24
N GLU A 163 -15.22 42.11 -22.42
CA GLU A 163 -13.81 42.50 -22.54
C GLU A 163 -13.53 43.94 -22.07
N SER A 164 -14.48 44.86 -22.28
CA SER A 164 -14.43 46.22 -21.74
C SER A 164 -14.48 46.27 -20.20
N THR A 165 -15.20 45.34 -19.57
CA THR A 165 -15.30 45.29 -18.11
C THR A 165 -14.04 44.66 -17.50
N LYS A 166 -13.43 43.68 -18.17
CA LYS A 166 -12.19 43.02 -17.70
C LYS A 166 -11.01 44.00 -17.64
N THR A 167 -10.90 44.91 -18.61
CA THR A 167 -9.84 45.94 -18.62
C THR A 167 -10.03 47.00 -17.53
N LEU A 168 -11.28 47.36 -17.21
CA LEU A 168 -11.62 48.28 -16.13
C LEU A 168 -11.29 47.69 -14.74
N ILE A 169 -11.64 46.40 -14.55
CA ILE A 169 -11.35 45.65 -13.31
C ILE A 169 -9.84 45.47 -13.12
N SER A 170 -9.11 45.16 -14.20
CA SER A 170 -7.64 45.06 -14.16
C SER A 170 -6.98 46.37 -13.71
N LYS A 171 -7.40 47.51 -14.28
CA LYS A 171 -6.90 48.85 -13.90
C LYS A 171 -7.23 49.25 -12.46
N THR A 172 -8.31 48.74 -11.87
CA THR A 172 -8.72 49.09 -10.50
C THR A 172 -8.03 48.25 -9.42
N LEU A 173 -7.46 47.10 -9.79
CA LEU A 173 -6.83 46.15 -8.86
C LEU A 173 -5.29 46.26 -8.82
N THR A 174 -4.64 46.81 -9.85
CA THR A 174 -3.19 46.99 -9.86
C THR A 174 -2.75 48.03 -8.83
N GLY A 175 -1.96 47.58 -7.83
CA GLY A 175 -1.27 48.46 -6.87
C GLY A 175 -1.95 48.65 -5.51
N LYS A 176 -3.09 48.01 -5.23
CA LYS A 176 -3.71 48.08 -3.90
C LYS A 176 -3.12 47.02 -2.97
N THR A 177 -2.36 47.44 -1.96
CA THR A 177 -2.06 46.63 -0.78
C THR A 177 -3.02 47.03 0.35
N HIS A 178 -3.51 46.04 1.10
CA HIS A 178 -4.35 46.31 2.27
C HIS A 178 -3.57 47.15 3.30
N SER A 179 -4.21 48.15 3.90
CA SER A 179 -3.59 48.94 4.98
C SER A 179 -3.24 48.03 6.18
N GLU A 180 -2.22 48.40 6.94
CA GLU A 180 -1.77 47.60 8.10
C GLU A 180 -2.89 47.41 9.15
N GLU A 181 -3.75 48.41 9.35
CA GLU A 181 -4.95 48.26 10.20
C GLU A 181 -5.92 47.19 9.69
N THR A 182 -6.10 47.09 8.37
CA THR A 182 -6.99 46.10 7.76
C THR A 182 -6.42 44.69 7.90
N LYS A 183 -5.11 44.55 7.73
CA LYS A 183 -4.41 43.27 7.96
C LYS A 183 -4.51 42.84 9.43
N LEU A 184 -4.40 43.77 10.37
CA LEU A 184 -4.54 43.49 11.80
C LEU A 184 -5.97 43.01 12.14
N LYS A 185 -7.01 43.68 11.61
CA LYS A 185 -8.41 43.28 11.82
C LYS A 185 -8.73 41.90 11.23
N MET A 186 -8.16 41.56 10.07
CA MET A 186 -8.28 40.22 9.49
C MET A 186 -7.56 39.16 10.35
N SER A 187 -6.36 39.45 10.85
CA SER A 187 -5.66 38.54 11.77
C SER A 187 -6.47 38.30 13.04
N GLN A 188 -7.07 39.36 13.61
CA GLN A 188 -7.91 39.30 14.79
C GLN A 188 -9.25 38.57 14.59
N SER A 189 -9.79 38.50 13.36
CA SER A 189 -11.01 37.72 13.09
C SER A 189 -10.74 36.22 12.95
N HIS A 190 -9.50 35.83 12.64
CA HIS A 190 -9.08 34.43 12.56
C HIS A 190 -8.67 33.82 13.92
N GLN A 191 -8.57 34.62 14.99
CA GLN A 191 -8.12 34.18 16.31
C GLN A 191 -9.20 34.39 17.40
N GLY A 192 -9.29 33.45 18.34
CA GLY A 192 -10.20 33.51 19.49
C GLY A 192 -11.68 33.39 19.14
N GLU A 193 -12.54 33.91 20.02
CA GLU A 193 -14.01 33.83 19.93
C GLU A 193 -14.63 34.51 18.70
N LYS A 194 -13.87 35.39 18.02
CA LYS A 194 -14.31 36.02 16.76
C LYS A 194 -14.24 35.09 15.55
N ASN A 195 -13.50 33.99 15.67
CA ASN A 195 -13.44 32.98 14.61
C ASN A 195 -14.75 32.16 14.60
N ILE A 196 -15.39 32.08 13.43
CA ILE A 196 -16.67 31.37 13.22
C ILE A 196 -16.58 29.86 13.57
N PHE A 197 -15.36 29.32 13.59
CA PHE A 197 -15.05 27.93 13.92
C PHE A 197 -14.60 27.72 15.38
N PHE A 198 -14.51 28.79 16.19
CA PHE A 198 -14.17 28.67 17.60
C PHE A 198 -15.25 27.86 18.34
N ASN A 199 -14.84 26.83 19.08
CA ASN A 199 -15.71 25.84 19.75
C ASN A 199 -16.67 25.02 18.87
N LYS A 200 -16.51 25.00 17.53
CA LYS A 200 -17.26 24.08 16.67
C LYS A 200 -16.40 22.88 16.29
N SER A 201 -16.77 21.69 16.79
CA SER A 201 -16.18 20.42 16.34
C SER A 201 -16.97 19.82 15.18
N LEU A 202 -16.31 18.98 14.38
CA LEU A 202 -16.96 18.19 13.33
C LEU A 202 -18.03 17.24 13.90
N PRO A 203 -19.06 16.87 13.13
CA PRO A 203 -20.04 15.87 13.52
C PRO A 203 -19.35 14.52 13.82
N LYS A 204 -19.84 13.81 14.84
CA LYS A 204 -19.32 12.49 15.28
C LYS A 204 -19.11 11.51 14.12
N ALA A 205 -20.09 11.40 13.24
CA ALA A 205 -20.04 10.50 12.08
C ALA A 205 -18.87 10.79 11.13
N THR A 206 -18.49 12.06 10.98
CA THR A 206 -17.38 12.49 10.10
C THR A 206 -16.03 12.19 10.74
N LEU A 207 -15.93 12.29 12.07
CA LEU A 207 -14.74 11.92 12.83
C LEU A 207 -14.54 10.39 12.84
N ASP A 208 -15.61 9.62 12.97
CA ASP A 208 -15.58 8.15 12.91
C ASP A 208 -15.11 7.64 11.53
N ALA A 209 -15.62 8.26 10.46
CA ALA A 209 -15.19 7.93 9.09
C ALA A 209 -13.71 8.28 8.84
N ALA A 210 -13.22 9.41 9.37
CA ALA A 210 -11.83 9.80 9.26
C ALA A 210 -10.88 8.90 10.08
N ALA A 211 -11.33 8.42 11.24
CA ALA A 211 -10.59 7.49 12.09
C ALA A 211 -10.42 6.11 11.43
N LEU A 212 -11.46 5.62 10.76
CA LEU A 212 -11.46 4.33 10.05
C LEU A 212 -10.48 4.32 8.87
N VAL A 213 -10.30 5.48 8.22
CA VAL A 213 -9.35 5.68 7.11
C VAL A 213 -7.89 5.77 7.61
N ASN A 214 -7.66 6.31 8.81
CA ASN A 214 -6.32 6.53 9.36
C ASN A 214 -5.77 5.40 10.24
N SER A 215 -6.53 4.32 10.47
CA SER A 215 -6.09 3.13 11.23
C SER A 215 -5.50 3.41 12.63
N ASN A 216 -5.86 4.53 13.25
CA ASN A 216 -5.57 4.78 14.66
C ASN A 216 -6.77 4.31 15.49
N LEU A 217 -6.55 3.41 16.45
CA LEU A 217 -7.59 2.94 17.36
C LEU A 217 -8.16 4.11 18.18
N VAL A 218 -9.43 4.42 17.95
CA VAL A 218 -10.18 5.36 18.77
C VAL A 218 -10.79 4.59 19.95
N TRP A 219 -10.33 4.89 21.15
CA TRP A 219 -10.95 4.38 22.37
C TRP A 219 -12.27 5.11 22.59
N VAL A 220 -13.40 4.42 22.41
CA VAL A 220 -14.72 4.96 22.72
C VAL A 220 -14.95 4.80 24.23
N TYR A 221 -14.96 5.92 24.94
CA TYR A 221 -15.29 6.00 26.36
C TYR A 221 -16.80 6.09 26.52
N ASN A 222 -17.40 5.15 27.27
CA ASN A 222 -18.79 5.29 27.68
C ASN A 222 -18.86 6.25 28.87
N ALA A 223 -19.44 7.43 28.67
CA ALA A 223 -19.49 8.51 29.66
C ALA A 223 -20.35 8.17 30.90
N GLU A 224 -21.29 7.23 30.77
CA GLU A 224 -22.21 6.86 31.85
C GLU A 224 -21.61 5.76 32.75
N THR A 225 -20.89 4.80 32.18
CA THR A 225 -20.29 3.68 32.94
C THR A 225 -18.82 3.87 33.27
N LYS A 226 -18.16 4.89 32.71
CA LYS A 226 -16.72 5.17 32.83
C LYS A 226 -15.80 3.99 32.46
N THR A 227 -16.26 3.06 31.63
CA THR A 227 -15.49 1.88 31.21
C THR A 227 -15.10 1.94 29.74
N LEU A 228 -13.85 1.59 29.43
CA LEU A 228 -13.38 1.33 28.06
C LEU A 228 -14.05 0.04 27.55
N LEU A 229 -14.79 0.11 26.44
CA LEU A 229 -15.31 -1.08 25.77
C LEU A 229 -14.14 -1.81 25.08
N LYS A 230 -13.44 -2.66 25.82
CA LYS A 230 -12.49 -3.61 25.26
C LYS A 230 -13.31 -4.71 24.58
N GLU A 231 -13.31 -4.78 23.26
CA GLU A 231 -13.85 -5.96 22.57
C GLU A 231 -13.15 -7.21 23.14
N SER A 232 -13.93 -8.20 23.58
CA SER A 232 -13.36 -9.43 24.13
C SER A 232 -12.64 -10.23 23.03
N PRO A 233 -11.59 -11.01 23.36
CA PRO A 233 -10.91 -11.86 22.37
C PRO A 233 -11.87 -12.77 21.60
N ILE A 234 -12.92 -13.25 22.29
CA ILE A 234 -13.97 -14.09 21.71
C ILE A 234 -14.78 -13.32 20.66
N SER A 235 -15.15 -12.06 20.93
CA SER A 235 -15.87 -11.19 19.98
C SER A 235 -15.06 -10.96 18.71
N ASN A 236 -13.74 -10.74 18.83
CA ASN A 236 -12.88 -10.53 17.67
C ASN A 236 -12.70 -11.81 16.83
N ALA A 237 -12.61 -12.98 17.47
CA ALA A 237 -12.55 -14.27 16.77
C ALA A 237 -13.84 -14.55 15.98
N LEU A 238 -15.01 -14.36 16.62
CA LEU A 238 -16.31 -14.56 15.97
C LEU A 238 -16.48 -13.62 14.76
N LYS A 239 -16.03 -12.37 14.90
CA LYS A 239 -16.01 -11.36 13.82
C LYS A 239 -15.15 -11.78 12.63
N LEU A 240 -14.03 -12.47 12.84
CA LEU A 240 -13.19 -12.97 11.75
C LEU A 240 -13.87 -14.10 10.96
N PHE A 241 -14.67 -14.95 11.61
CA PHE A 241 -15.42 -16.03 10.93
C PHE A 241 -16.55 -15.51 10.04
N VAL A 242 -17.19 -14.41 10.43
CA VAL A 242 -18.27 -13.77 9.63
C VAL A 242 -17.71 -12.96 8.47
N LYS A 243 -16.43 -12.56 8.53
CA LYS A 243 -15.80 -11.73 7.52
C LYS A 243 -15.52 -12.52 6.24
N GLU A 244 -15.79 -11.90 5.09
CA GLU A 244 -15.53 -12.51 3.79
C GLU A 244 -14.06 -12.89 3.61
N SER A 245 -13.83 -14.13 3.17
CA SER A 245 -12.48 -14.63 2.86
C SER A 245 -12.04 -14.12 1.48
N VAL A 246 -11.18 -13.09 1.45
CA VAL A 246 -10.63 -12.54 0.21
C VAL A 246 -9.33 -13.24 -0.16
N LEU A 247 -9.36 -14.06 -1.21
CA LEU A 247 -8.17 -14.74 -1.76
C LEU A 247 -7.55 -13.89 -2.88
N PRO A 248 -6.25 -13.54 -2.81
CA PRO A 248 -5.59 -12.75 -3.85
C PRO A 248 -5.45 -13.52 -5.18
N ALA A 249 -5.83 -12.87 -6.29
CA ALA A 249 -5.90 -13.50 -7.62
C ALA A 249 -4.56 -13.99 -8.21
N HIS A 250 -3.45 -13.33 -7.85
CA HIS A 250 -2.10 -13.64 -8.37
C HIS A 250 -1.22 -14.40 -7.35
N SER A 251 -1.80 -14.97 -6.30
CA SER A 251 -1.07 -15.73 -5.25
C SER A 251 -1.08 -17.24 -5.52
N ASN A 252 -0.06 -17.95 -5.05
CA ASN A 252 -0.10 -19.40 -4.99
C ASN A 252 -1.04 -19.84 -3.86
N LYS A 253 -2.26 -20.24 -4.23
CA LYS A 253 -3.34 -20.62 -3.31
C LYS A 253 -2.95 -21.74 -2.34
N ALA A 254 -2.16 -22.71 -2.80
CA ALA A 254 -1.73 -23.83 -1.96
C ALA A 254 -0.82 -23.34 -0.84
N LEU A 255 0.25 -22.61 -1.18
CA LEU A 255 1.17 -22.06 -0.18
C LEU A 255 0.47 -21.04 0.73
N PHE A 256 -0.47 -20.25 0.21
CA PHE A 256 -1.20 -19.26 1.00
C PHE A 256 -2.08 -19.91 2.08
N LEU A 257 -2.69 -21.06 1.78
CA LEU A 257 -3.52 -21.79 2.72
C LEU A 257 -2.68 -22.62 3.71
N PHE A 258 -1.65 -23.30 3.23
CA PHE A 258 -0.84 -24.20 4.07
C PHE A 258 0.17 -23.47 4.95
N ALA A 259 0.68 -22.30 4.56
CA ALA A 259 1.65 -21.56 5.36
C ALA A 259 1.19 -21.29 6.82
N PRO A 260 0.00 -20.71 7.07
CA PRO A 260 -0.47 -20.50 8.44
C PRO A 260 -0.76 -21.82 9.17
N VAL A 261 -1.17 -22.88 8.45
CA VAL A 261 -1.41 -24.20 9.03
C VAL A 261 -0.10 -24.83 9.52
N ILE A 262 0.98 -24.74 8.74
CA ILE A 262 2.31 -25.24 9.12
C ILE A 262 2.78 -24.54 10.39
N SER A 263 2.73 -23.20 10.44
CA SER A 263 3.14 -22.44 11.63
C SER A 263 2.32 -22.81 12.88
N LEU A 264 1.01 -23.01 12.72
CA LEU A 264 0.14 -23.42 13.81
C LEU A 264 0.49 -24.84 14.30
N ILE A 265 0.66 -25.79 13.39
CA ILE A 265 1.01 -27.18 13.73
C ILE A 265 2.35 -27.23 14.45
N THR A 266 3.38 -26.54 13.94
CA THR A 266 4.69 -26.49 14.61
C THR A 266 4.61 -25.86 15.99
N SER A 267 3.77 -24.83 16.15
CA SER A 267 3.56 -24.20 17.46
C SER A 267 2.79 -25.08 18.44
N LEU A 268 1.92 -25.99 17.97
CA LEU A 268 1.18 -26.90 18.84
C LEU A 268 2.01 -28.14 19.20
N LEU A 269 2.82 -28.63 18.26
CA LEU A 269 3.71 -29.76 18.48
C LEU A 269 4.76 -29.49 19.57
N SER A 270 5.26 -28.25 19.67
CA SER A 270 6.23 -27.89 20.72
C SER A 270 5.68 -28.10 22.13
N TRP A 271 4.37 -27.95 22.35
CA TRP A 271 3.75 -28.19 23.66
C TRP A 271 3.71 -29.67 24.06
N GLY A 272 3.89 -30.60 23.13
CA GLY A 272 3.83 -32.04 23.43
C GLY A 272 4.89 -32.53 24.42
N VAL A 273 6.03 -31.85 24.48
CA VAL A 273 7.18 -32.24 25.32
C VAL A 273 7.28 -31.40 26.60
N VAL A 274 6.50 -30.32 26.71
CA VAL A 274 6.58 -29.42 27.86
C VAL A 274 5.84 -30.02 29.07
N PRO A 275 6.53 -30.26 30.21
CA PRO A 275 5.90 -30.69 31.45
C PRO A 275 5.14 -29.55 32.13
N PHE A 276 3.92 -29.84 32.62
CA PHE A 276 3.14 -28.91 33.44
C PHE A 276 3.25 -29.18 34.95
N GLY A 277 3.74 -30.37 35.31
CA GLY A 277 3.87 -30.82 36.68
C GLY A 277 4.48 -32.23 36.73
N ALA A 278 4.66 -32.77 37.93
CA ALA A 278 5.22 -34.11 38.12
C ALA A 278 4.35 -35.16 37.40
N GLY A 279 4.91 -35.84 36.39
CA GLY A 279 4.20 -36.83 35.58
C GLY A 279 3.13 -36.27 34.62
N LEU A 280 2.97 -34.93 34.56
CA LEU A 280 2.04 -34.26 33.65
C LEU A 280 2.77 -33.79 32.39
N THR A 281 3.24 -34.76 31.61
CA THR A 281 3.80 -34.60 30.26
C THR A 281 2.97 -35.42 29.28
N LEU A 282 2.72 -34.88 28.07
CA LEU A 282 2.04 -35.65 27.03
C LEU A 282 2.94 -36.76 26.49
N SER A 283 4.22 -36.44 26.24
CA SER A 283 5.24 -37.40 25.85
C SER A 283 6.56 -37.08 26.53
N ASP A 284 7.00 -37.95 27.44
CA ASP A 284 8.31 -37.83 28.09
C ASP A 284 9.40 -38.40 27.15
N LEU A 285 10.02 -37.52 26.37
CA LEU A 285 11.06 -37.90 25.40
C LEU A 285 12.45 -37.72 26.01
N SER A 286 13.28 -38.76 25.93
CA SER A 286 14.69 -38.70 26.36
C SER A 286 15.50 -37.63 25.61
N LEU A 287 15.10 -37.30 24.38
CA LEU A 287 15.70 -36.24 23.55
C LEU A 287 14.79 -35.00 23.45
N GLY A 288 14.07 -34.66 24.52
CA GLY A 288 13.05 -33.62 24.53
C GLY A 288 13.54 -32.24 24.09
N ILE A 289 14.73 -31.82 24.50
CA ILE A 289 15.32 -30.55 24.04
C ILE A 289 15.63 -30.56 22.55
N LEU A 290 16.20 -31.66 22.04
CA LEU A 290 16.54 -31.79 20.63
C LEU A 290 15.27 -31.73 19.78
N TYR A 291 14.19 -32.33 20.26
CA TYR A 291 12.87 -32.22 19.65
C TYR A 291 12.38 -30.78 19.59
N LEU A 292 12.47 -30.01 20.69
CA LEU A 292 12.06 -28.60 20.72
C LEU A 292 12.85 -27.75 19.72
N LEU A 293 14.17 -27.97 19.63
CA LEU A 293 15.03 -27.29 18.63
C LEU A 293 14.66 -27.70 17.19
N ALA A 294 14.36 -28.97 16.93
CA ALA A 294 13.96 -29.43 15.61
C ALA A 294 12.61 -28.85 15.18
N VAL A 295 11.63 -28.80 16.10
CA VAL A 295 10.30 -28.25 15.84
C VAL A 295 10.34 -26.74 15.62
N SER A 296 11.19 -26.00 16.36
CA SER A 296 11.33 -24.55 16.17
C SER A 296 11.85 -24.24 14.77
N SER A 297 12.90 -24.94 14.33
CA SER A 297 13.47 -24.75 12.99
C SER A 297 12.49 -25.10 11.88
N LEU A 298 11.55 -26.04 12.12
CA LEU A 298 10.47 -26.32 11.18
C LEU A 298 9.46 -25.16 11.08
N GLY A 299 9.21 -24.46 12.19
CA GLY A 299 8.29 -23.31 12.25
C GLY A 299 8.75 -22.13 11.37
N VAL A 300 10.06 -21.99 11.17
CA VAL A 300 10.67 -20.99 10.28
C VAL A 300 10.18 -21.13 8.83
N TYR A 301 9.96 -22.36 8.35
CA TYR A 301 9.47 -22.59 6.98
C TYR A 301 8.06 -22.04 6.76
N GLY A 302 7.19 -22.05 7.79
CA GLY A 302 5.86 -21.46 7.69
C GLY A 302 5.91 -19.97 7.36
N VAL A 303 6.88 -19.25 7.93
CA VAL A 303 7.08 -17.81 7.69
C VAL A 303 7.61 -17.54 6.27
N ILE A 304 8.57 -18.35 5.79
CA ILE A 304 9.08 -18.26 4.42
C ILE A 304 7.95 -18.51 3.41
N PHE A 305 7.17 -19.58 3.60
CA PHE A 305 6.08 -19.91 2.71
C PHE A 305 4.97 -18.86 2.72
N ALA A 306 4.66 -18.25 3.87
CA ALA A 306 3.72 -17.13 3.95
C ALA A 306 4.21 -15.92 3.12
N GLY A 307 5.49 -15.59 3.22
CA GLY A 307 6.10 -14.51 2.43
C GLY A 307 6.13 -14.81 0.92
N TRP A 308 6.39 -16.06 0.54
CA TRP A 308 6.42 -16.50 -0.86
C TRP A 308 5.02 -16.59 -1.49
N ALA A 309 4.03 -17.03 -0.72
CA ALA A 309 2.65 -17.20 -1.17
C ALA A 309 2.06 -15.91 -1.74
N ALA A 310 2.39 -14.75 -1.16
CA ALA A 310 1.85 -13.45 -1.53
C ALA A 310 2.23 -12.97 -2.95
N ASN A 311 3.20 -13.62 -3.62
CA ASN A 311 3.69 -13.26 -4.96
C ASN A 311 4.00 -11.75 -5.12
N SER A 312 4.51 -11.13 -4.05
CA SER A 312 4.89 -9.72 -4.00
C SER A 312 6.32 -9.61 -3.50
N LYS A 313 7.14 -8.80 -4.19
CA LYS A 313 8.55 -8.59 -3.83
C LYS A 313 8.71 -8.09 -2.39
N TYR A 314 7.81 -7.21 -1.93
CA TYR A 314 7.87 -6.63 -0.60
C TYR A 314 7.50 -7.63 0.49
N ALA A 315 6.44 -8.43 0.27
CA ALA A 315 6.02 -9.46 1.20
C ALA A 315 7.08 -10.56 1.31
N PHE A 316 7.69 -10.97 0.18
CA PHE A 316 8.75 -11.95 0.18
C PHE A 316 10.02 -11.47 0.89
N LEU A 317 10.46 -10.23 0.62
CA LEU A 317 11.59 -9.62 1.34
C LEU A 317 11.31 -9.47 2.85
N GLY A 318 10.09 -9.07 3.21
CA GLY A 318 9.66 -9.01 4.61
C GLY A 318 9.71 -10.37 5.29
N GLY A 319 9.22 -11.41 4.60
CA GLY A 319 9.28 -12.80 5.07
C GLY A 319 10.72 -13.30 5.25
N LEU A 320 11.60 -13.06 4.28
CA LEU A 320 13.03 -13.41 4.39
C LEU A 320 13.72 -12.70 5.55
N ARG A 321 13.42 -11.41 5.79
CA ARG A 321 13.98 -10.66 6.93
C ARG A 321 13.51 -11.23 8.27
N SER A 322 12.24 -11.61 8.38
CA SER A 322 11.71 -12.25 9.59
C SER A 322 12.33 -13.63 9.81
N THR A 323 12.51 -14.38 8.73
CA THR A 323 13.12 -15.72 8.75
C THR A 323 14.57 -15.65 9.24
N ALA A 324 15.36 -14.76 8.63
CA ALA A 324 16.73 -14.45 9.03
C ALA A 324 16.85 -14.12 10.52
N GLN A 325 15.96 -13.25 10.99
CA GLN A 325 15.88 -12.87 12.40
C GLN A 325 15.59 -14.10 13.29
N MET A 326 14.60 -14.92 12.94
CA MET A 326 14.25 -16.12 13.71
C MET A 326 15.42 -17.09 13.78
N VAL A 327 16.04 -17.45 12.65
CA VAL A 327 17.20 -18.36 12.61
C VAL A 327 18.36 -17.82 13.45
N SER A 328 18.62 -16.51 13.36
CA SER A 328 19.69 -15.88 14.15
C SER A 328 19.45 -16.03 15.66
N TYR A 329 18.20 -15.90 16.12
CA TYR A 329 17.86 -16.09 17.53
C TYR A 329 17.78 -17.58 17.93
N GLU A 330 17.44 -18.50 17.03
CA GLU A 330 17.48 -19.95 17.31
C GLU A 330 18.89 -20.41 17.63
N VAL A 331 19.88 -19.90 16.90
CA VAL A 331 21.29 -20.22 17.13
C VAL A 331 21.74 -19.79 18.54
N VAL A 332 21.37 -18.57 18.95
CA VAL A 332 21.68 -18.06 20.29
C VAL A 332 20.93 -18.84 21.37
N LEU A 333 19.65 -19.15 21.15
CA LEU A 333 18.86 -19.98 22.07
C LEU A 333 19.49 -21.38 22.23
N GLY A 334 19.93 -21.99 21.12
CA GLY A 334 20.61 -23.28 21.13
C GLY A 334 21.88 -23.28 21.98
N LEU A 335 22.69 -22.22 21.89
CA LEU A 335 23.87 -22.06 22.75
C LEU A 335 23.52 -21.93 24.24
N ILE A 336 22.50 -21.16 24.58
CA ILE A 336 22.04 -21.00 25.97
C ILE A 336 21.48 -22.33 26.52
N ILE A 337 20.73 -23.06 25.70
CA ILE A 337 20.21 -24.37 26.08
C ILE A 337 21.36 -25.36 26.34
N ILE A 338 22.41 -25.33 25.53
CA ILE A 338 23.59 -26.19 25.74
C ILE A 338 24.23 -25.93 27.11
N THR A 339 24.31 -24.68 27.58
CA THR A 339 24.89 -24.41 28.90
C THR A 339 24.07 -25.04 30.02
N VAL A 340 22.73 -25.02 29.92
CA VAL A 340 21.83 -25.68 30.89
C VAL A 340 21.98 -27.21 30.83
N VAL A 341 22.06 -27.77 29.62
CA VAL A 341 22.26 -29.21 29.43
C VAL A 341 23.58 -29.69 30.01
N LEU A 342 24.66 -28.90 29.88
CA LEU A 342 25.96 -29.24 30.44
C LEU A 342 25.97 -29.26 31.98
N LEU A 343 25.10 -28.47 32.63
CA LEU A 343 24.97 -28.47 34.10
C LEU A 343 24.22 -29.72 34.60
N VAL A 344 23.22 -30.19 33.84
CA VAL A 344 22.36 -31.32 34.25
C VAL A 344 22.91 -32.67 33.78
N GLY A 345 23.46 -32.73 32.56
CA GLY A 345 23.91 -33.97 31.91
C GLY A 345 22.81 -34.77 31.20
N SER A 346 21.60 -34.20 31.03
CA SER A 346 20.47 -34.85 30.35
C SER A 346 19.80 -33.92 29.34
N LEU A 347 19.17 -34.52 28.32
CA LEU A 347 18.36 -33.84 27.30
C LEU A 347 16.85 -33.96 27.56
N ASN A 348 16.45 -34.71 28.59
CA ASN A 348 15.07 -34.81 29.01
C ASN A 348 14.66 -33.54 29.78
N VAL A 349 13.58 -32.90 29.34
CA VAL A 349 13.05 -31.68 29.96
C VAL A 349 12.60 -31.91 31.41
N THR A 350 12.03 -33.08 31.70
CA THR A 350 11.58 -33.45 33.05
C THR A 350 12.77 -33.53 34.00
N GLU A 351 13.85 -34.21 33.58
CA GLU A 351 15.06 -34.37 34.39
C GLU A 351 15.77 -33.03 34.65
N ILE A 352 15.75 -32.11 33.69
CA ILE A 352 16.29 -30.75 33.86
C ILE A 352 15.54 -29.98 34.93
N ILE A 353 14.21 -30.09 34.98
CA ILE A 353 13.42 -29.44 36.02
C ILE A 353 13.70 -30.07 37.39
N GLN A 354 13.84 -31.39 37.45
CA GLN A 354 14.19 -32.07 38.71
C GLN A 354 15.58 -31.66 39.22
N ALA A 355 16.55 -31.46 38.32
CA ALA A 355 17.89 -30.99 38.69
C ALA A 355 17.89 -29.57 39.29
N GLN A 356 16.86 -28.77 38.99
CA GLN A 356 16.70 -27.39 39.50
C GLN A 356 15.99 -27.31 40.86
N ILE A 357 15.62 -28.43 41.49
CA ILE A 357 14.96 -28.41 42.82
C ILE A 357 15.82 -27.67 43.85
N SER A 358 17.15 -27.85 43.79
CA SER A 358 18.08 -27.22 44.74
C SER A 358 18.32 -25.74 44.44
N VAL A 359 18.59 -25.40 43.18
CA VAL A 359 18.90 -24.03 42.71
C VAL A 359 18.40 -23.86 41.27
N TRP A 360 17.75 -22.74 40.99
CA TRP A 360 17.29 -22.38 39.64
C TRP A 360 18.44 -21.79 38.81
N TYR A 361 18.51 -22.13 37.52
CA TYR A 361 19.56 -21.70 36.60
C TYR A 361 19.22 -20.42 35.84
#